data_AF-A0A3D0CUJ8-F1
#
_entry.id   AF-A0A3D0CUJ8-F1
#
_cell.length_a   1.000
_cell.length_b   1.000
_cell.length_c   1.000
_cell.angle_alpha   90.00
_cell.angle_beta   90.00
_cell.angle_gamma   90.00
#
_symmetry.space_group_name_H-M   'P 1'
#
loop_
_entity.id
_entity.type
_entity.pdbx_description
1 polymer ?
#
loop_
_entity_poly.entity_id
_entity_poly.type
_entity_poly.pdbx_seq_one_letter_code
_entity_poly.pdbx_strand_id
1 'polypeptide(L)'
;MAENKTRITRGGPPYHAYFEHPDGSWYLLWMTQTEPKTRRGHPWHVHATFDKLGSTRPTLENPWYEAPYGAHNWDFDEEAEAVAYFFEERYLPRLTHGYTLVAGHVDPDWPTA
;
A
#
# COMPACT_ATOMS: atom_id res chain seq x y z
N MET A 1 -18.30 -20.53 -0.84
CA MET A 1 -18.51 -19.16 -0.34
C MET A 1 -17.67 -19.03 0.93
N ALA A 2 -16.49 -18.44 0.82
CA ALA A 2 -15.55 -18.33 1.95
C ALA A 2 -15.78 -17.00 2.67
N GLU A 3 -15.83 -17.06 3.99
CA GLU A 3 -16.12 -15.99 4.94
C GLU A 3 -15.29 -14.73 4.67
N ASN A 4 -15.99 -13.60 4.49
CA ASN A 4 -15.43 -12.24 4.50
C ASN A 4 -14.98 -11.89 5.94
N LYS A 5 -13.89 -12.50 6.41
CA LYS A 5 -13.14 -11.97 7.55
C LYS A 5 -12.60 -10.61 7.15
N THR A 6 -12.80 -9.63 8.03
CA THR A 6 -12.45 -8.21 7.87
C THR A 6 -11.12 -8.04 7.14
N ARG A 7 -11.15 -7.62 5.87
CA ARG A 7 -9.96 -7.48 5.01
C ARG A 7 -9.03 -6.32 5.41
N ILE A 8 -9.48 -5.51 6.37
CA ILE A 8 -8.77 -4.34 6.89
C ILE A 8 -8.43 -4.61 8.34
N THR A 9 -7.14 -4.53 8.67
CA THR A 9 -6.59 -4.60 10.01
C THR A 9 -5.95 -3.27 10.38
N ARG A 10 -5.87 -2.95 11.68
CA ARG A 10 -5.31 -1.69 12.18
C ARG A 10 -4.11 -1.98 13.07
N GLY A 11 -3.03 -1.21 12.93
CA GLY A 11 -1.79 -1.40 13.68
C GLY A 11 -0.67 -0.43 13.29
N GLY A 12 0.57 -0.77 13.58
CA GLY A 12 1.75 0.03 13.18
C GLY A 12 2.35 -0.42 11.84
N PRO A 13 3.38 0.28 11.33
CA PRO A 13 4.04 -0.09 10.08
C PRO A 13 4.74 -1.47 10.19
N PRO A 14 5.00 -2.16 9.06
CA PRO A 14 4.79 -1.69 7.68
C PRO A 14 3.31 -1.76 7.24
N TYR A 15 2.84 -0.67 6.63
CA TYR A 15 1.47 -0.56 6.14
C TYR A 15 1.30 -1.15 4.74
N HIS A 16 0.08 -1.60 4.45
CA HIS A 16 -0.32 -1.96 3.10
C HIS A 16 -1.80 -1.69 2.87
N ALA A 17 -2.15 -1.28 1.66
CA ALA A 17 -3.49 -0.90 1.28
C ALA A 17 -3.78 -1.30 -0.17
N TYR A 18 -4.93 -1.95 -0.37
CA TYR A 18 -5.50 -2.27 -1.65
C TYR A 18 -6.77 -1.47 -1.86
N PHE A 19 -6.80 -0.72 -2.95
CA PHE A 19 -7.91 0.14 -3.33
C PHE A 19 -8.53 -0.27 -4.67
N GLU A 20 -9.83 -0.07 -4.77
CA GLU A 20 -10.60 -0.19 -6.02
C GLU A 20 -11.40 1.10 -6.26
N HIS A 21 -11.61 1.45 -7.52
CA HIS A 21 -12.49 2.55 -7.93
C HIS A 21 -13.65 2.00 -8.78
N PRO A 22 -14.84 2.61 -8.76
CA PRO A 22 -16.01 2.12 -9.51
C PRO A 22 -15.82 1.99 -11.03
N ASP A 23 -14.84 2.67 -11.62
CA ASP A 23 -14.50 2.55 -13.05
C ASP A 23 -13.68 1.29 -13.39
N GLY A 24 -13.36 0.46 -12.39
CA GLY A 24 -12.57 -0.75 -12.53
C GLY A 24 -11.07 -0.56 -12.34
N SER A 25 -10.60 0.68 -12.13
CA SER A 25 -9.21 0.93 -11.76
C SER A 25 -8.90 0.48 -10.34
N TRP A 26 -7.63 0.14 -10.10
CA TRP A 26 -7.19 -0.37 -8.80
C TRP A 26 -5.79 0.09 -8.44
N TYR A 27 -5.48 0.07 -7.14
CA TYR A 27 -4.20 0.53 -6.60
C TYR A 27 -3.72 -0.36 -5.44
N LEU A 28 -2.55 -0.96 -5.58
CA LEU A 28 -1.82 -1.62 -4.50
C LEU A 28 -0.72 -0.69 -3.99
N LEU A 29 -0.66 -0.51 -2.68
CA LEU A 29 0.30 0.30 -1.98
C LEU A 29 0.84 -0.49 -0.78
N TRP A 30 2.14 -0.60 -0.62
CA TRP A 30 2.71 -1.31 0.54
C TRP A 30 4.07 -0.74 0.95
N MET A 31 4.44 -1.02 2.19
CA MET A 31 5.74 -0.72 2.75
C MET A 31 6.53 -2.00 2.97
N THR A 32 7.84 -1.93 2.78
CA THR A 32 8.75 -2.96 3.28
C THR A 32 9.87 -2.31 4.08
N GLN A 33 10.45 -3.09 4.99
CA GLN A 33 11.66 -2.72 5.72
C GLN A 33 12.74 -3.73 5.38
N THR A 34 13.94 -3.25 5.06
CA THR A 34 15.10 -4.10 4.82
C THR A 34 16.28 -3.64 5.66
N GLU A 35 17.19 -4.57 5.98
CA GLU A 35 18.48 -4.21 6.57
C GLU A 35 19.41 -3.72 5.44
N PRO A 36 19.85 -2.44 5.45
CA PRO A 36 20.69 -1.92 4.38
C PRO A 36 22.04 -2.64 4.33
N LYS A 37 22.38 -3.23 3.18
CA LYS A 37 23.69 -3.88 2.97
C LYS A 37 24.86 -2.91 2.99
N THR A 38 24.61 -1.61 2.85
CA THR A 38 25.62 -0.57 2.82
C THR A 38 25.13 0.67 3.59
N ARG A 39 26.05 1.53 4.02
CA ARG A 39 25.73 2.83 4.65
C ARG A 39 24.95 3.80 3.75
N ARG A 40 24.87 3.53 2.44
CA ARG A 40 24.10 4.33 1.48
C ARG A 40 22.73 3.72 1.16
N GLY A 41 22.43 2.53 1.69
CA GLY A 41 21.13 1.90 1.48
C GLY A 41 20.09 2.46 2.44
N HIS A 42 18.87 2.56 1.95
CA HIS A 42 17.71 3.02 2.71
C HIS A 42 17.00 1.82 3.35
N PRO A 43 16.64 1.87 4.64
CA PRO A 43 15.95 0.77 5.32
C PRO A 43 14.45 0.69 5.02
N TRP A 44 13.82 1.80 4.65
CA TRP A 44 12.37 1.86 4.44
C TRP A 44 12.03 2.08 2.98
N HIS A 45 11.03 1.34 2.51
CA HIS A 45 10.62 1.39 1.12
C HIS A 45 9.10 1.48 1.04
N VAL A 46 8.61 2.35 0.16
CA VAL A 46 7.20 2.42 -0.24
C VAL A 46 7.10 1.96 -1.68
N HIS A 47 6.15 1.10 -1.96
CA HIS A 47 5.95 0.49 -3.26
C HIS A 47 4.52 0.66 -3.72
N ALA A 48 4.33 0.72 -5.03
CA ALA A 48 3.01 0.69 -5.60
C ALA A 48 2.94 0.00 -6.96
N THR A 49 1.78 -0.60 -7.21
CA THR A 49 1.39 -1.12 -8.52
C THR A 49 -0.08 -0.80 -8.72
N PHE A 50 -0.47 -0.34 -9.91
CA PHE A 50 -1.84 0.07 -10.18
C PHE A 50 -2.18 -0.13 -11.65
N ASP A 51 -3.47 -0.22 -11.95
CA ASP A 51 -4.00 -0.14 -13.29
C ASP A 51 -5.13 0.89 -13.31
N LYS A 52 -4.96 1.93 -14.12
CA LYS A 52 -5.96 3.00 -14.28
C LYS A 52 -7.06 2.67 -15.29
N LEU A 53 -6.83 1.68 -16.14
CA LEU A 53 -7.76 1.30 -17.21
C LEU A 53 -8.66 0.12 -16.81
N GLY A 54 -8.41 -0.50 -15.66
CA GLY A 54 -9.09 -1.73 -15.23
C GLY A 54 -8.90 -2.89 -16.21
N SER A 55 -7.86 -2.82 -17.03
CA SER A 55 -7.54 -3.79 -18.08
C SER A 55 -7.03 -5.12 -17.53
N THR A 56 -6.50 -5.08 -16.31
CA THR A 56 -5.91 -6.21 -15.58
C THR A 56 -6.54 -6.33 -14.21
N ARG A 57 -6.48 -7.53 -13.62
CA ARG A 57 -6.83 -7.77 -12.22
C ARG A 57 -5.56 -7.78 -11.37
N PRO A 58 -5.62 -7.26 -10.13
CA PRO A 58 -4.49 -7.35 -9.22
C PRO A 58 -4.27 -8.80 -8.77
N THR A 59 -3.01 -9.20 -8.63
CA THR A 59 -2.63 -10.51 -8.10
C THR A 59 -2.68 -10.48 -6.58
N LEU A 60 -3.77 -10.99 -5.99
CA LEU A 60 -4.02 -10.98 -4.54
C LEU A 60 -3.85 -12.36 -3.86
N GLU A 61 -3.39 -13.38 -4.60
CA GLU A 61 -3.36 -14.78 -4.12
C GLU A 61 -2.19 -15.08 -3.16
N ASN A 62 -1.13 -14.29 -3.20
CA ASN A 62 -0.01 -14.31 -2.26
C ASN A 62 0.00 -13.01 -1.43
N PRO A 63 0.75 -12.94 -0.31
CA PRO A 63 0.98 -11.70 0.42
C PRO A 63 1.71 -10.69 -0.47
N TRP A 64 0.96 -9.99 -1.33
CA TRP A 64 1.49 -9.09 -2.35
C TRP A 64 2.29 -7.94 -1.71
N TYR A 65 1.98 -7.60 -0.46
CA TYR A 65 2.68 -6.61 0.35
C TYR A 65 4.05 -7.08 0.86
N GLU A 66 4.41 -8.36 0.69
CA GLU A 66 5.77 -8.88 0.93
C GLU A 66 6.65 -8.78 -0.31
N ALA A 67 6.10 -8.39 -1.47
CA ALA A 67 6.89 -8.25 -2.68
C ALA A 67 7.97 -7.17 -2.49
N PRO A 68 9.23 -7.44 -2.87
CA PRO A 68 10.33 -6.51 -2.63
C PRO A 68 10.26 -5.25 -3.51
N TYR A 69 9.46 -5.29 -4.59
CA TYR A 69 9.32 -4.19 -5.54
C TYR A 69 7.92 -4.17 -6.15
N GLY A 70 7.43 -2.96 -6.42
CA GLY A 70 6.29 -2.70 -7.29
C GLY A 70 6.70 -2.07 -8.62
N ALA A 71 5.71 -1.66 -9.40
CA ALA A 71 5.92 -0.85 -10.61
C ALA A 71 6.54 0.51 -10.27
N HIS A 72 6.25 1.04 -9.09
CA HIS A 72 6.84 2.25 -8.54
C HIS A 72 7.40 1.98 -7.15
N ASN A 73 8.56 2.57 -6.86
CA ASN A 73 9.33 2.34 -5.63
C ASN A 73 9.94 3.66 -5.16
N TRP A 74 9.89 3.90 -3.84
CA TRP A 74 10.48 5.06 -3.18
C TRP A 74 11.19 4.60 -1.92
N ASP A 75 12.36 5.16 -1.67
CA ASP A 75 13.27 4.73 -0.62
C ASP A 75 13.47 5.87 0.39
N PHE A 76 13.51 5.53 1.69
CA PHE A 76 13.56 6.48 2.80
C PHE A 76 14.53 6.02 3.88
N ASP A 77 15.21 6.98 4.51
CA ASP A 77 16.13 6.73 5.63
C ASP A 77 15.36 6.50 6.94
N GLU A 78 14.24 7.19 7.13
CA GLU A 78 13.47 7.17 8.37
C GLU A 78 12.07 6.55 8.19
N GLU A 79 11.62 5.82 9.21
CA GLU A 79 10.27 5.21 9.23
C GLU A 79 9.19 6.29 9.09
N ALA A 80 9.33 7.39 9.84
CA ALA A 80 8.36 8.48 9.85
C ALA A 80 8.20 9.13 8.47
N GLU A 81 9.30 9.31 7.72
CA GLU A 81 9.25 9.84 6.35
C GLU A 81 8.53 8.89 5.40
N ALA A 82 8.82 7.58 5.50
CA ALA A 82 8.16 6.57 4.68
C ALA A 82 6.66 6.48 4.98
N VAL A 83 6.28 6.56 6.26
CA VAL A 83 4.89 6.58 6.71
C VAL A 83 4.17 7.83 6.23
N ALA A 84 4.76 9.02 6.40
CA ALA A 84 4.19 10.27 5.91
C ALA A 84 3.99 10.22 4.39
N TYR A 85 4.99 9.74 3.64
CA TYR A 85 4.87 9.57 2.19
C TYR A 85 3.81 8.55 1.79
N PHE A 86 3.75 7.40 2.47
CA PHE A 86 2.71 6.40 2.24
C PHE A 86 1.32 7.04 2.43
N PHE A 87 1.14 7.80 3.50
CA PHE A 87 -0.15 8.37 3.83
C PHE A 87 -0.53 9.56 2.92
N GLU A 88 0.27 10.61 2.95
CA GLU A 88 -0.07 11.92 2.38
C GLU A 88 -0.01 11.89 0.85
N GLU A 89 0.98 11.22 0.27
CA GLU A 89 1.22 11.24 -1.18
C GLU A 89 0.53 10.10 -1.91
N ARG A 90 0.24 9.00 -1.20
CA ARG A 90 -0.23 7.76 -1.83
C ARG A 90 -1.60 7.31 -1.34
N TYR A 91 -1.81 7.20 -0.04
CA TYR A 91 -3.05 6.70 0.52
C TYR A 91 -4.19 7.71 0.42
N LEU A 92 -4.02 8.91 0.98
CA LEU A 92 -5.07 9.93 1.08
C LEU A 92 -5.59 10.38 -0.30
N PRO A 93 -4.73 10.61 -1.32
CA PRO A 93 -5.23 11.00 -2.64
C PRO A 93 -6.10 9.94 -3.32
N ARG A 94 -5.97 8.65 -2.97
CA ARG A 94 -6.81 7.58 -3.54
C ARG A 94 -8.23 7.75 -3.02
N LEU A 95 -8.38 7.97 -1.72
CA LEU A 95 -9.68 8.27 -1.12
C LEU A 95 -10.29 9.56 -1.71
N THR A 96 -9.51 10.63 -1.84
CA THR A 96 -9.98 11.90 -2.43
C THR A 96 -10.44 11.73 -3.88
N HIS A 97 -9.83 10.82 -4.64
CA HIS A 97 -10.22 10.52 -6.02
C HIS A 97 -11.32 9.44 -6.13
N GLY A 98 -11.99 9.09 -5.04
CA GLY A 98 -13.13 8.17 -5.05
C GLY A 98 -12.77 6.69 -5.02
N TYR A 99 -11.51 6.33 -4.78
CA TYR A 99 -11.15 4.94 -4.52
C TYR A 99 -11.63 4.55 -3.13
N THR A 100 -12.05 3.29 -2.99
CA THR A 100 -12.42 2.68 -1.71
C THR A 100 -11.33 1.72 -1.25
N LEU A 101 -11.00 1.74 0.05
CA LEU A 101 -10.11 0.74 0.63
C LEU A 101 -10.83 -0.60 0.72
N VAL A 102 -10.28 -1.63 0.07
CA VAL A 102 -10.86 -2.97 0.01
C VAL A 102 -10.15 -3.94 0.95
N ALA A 103 -8.84 -3.78 1.13
CA ALA A 103 -8.04 -4.59 2.06
C ALA A 103 -6.80 -3.83 2.54
N GLY A 104 -6.27 -4.16 3.72
CA GLY A 104 -5.01 -3.58 4.17
C GLY A 104 -4.65 -3.79 5.65
N HIS A 105 -3.45 -3.38 6.00
CA HIS A 105 -3.01 -3.08 7.36
C HIS A 105 -2.64 -1.61 7.40
N VAL A 106 -3.42 -0.80 8.12
CA VAL A 106 -3.31 0.66 8.10
C VAL A 106 -3.30 1.20 9.52
N ASP A 107 -2.89 2.45 9.67
CA ASP A 107 -2.92 3.12 10.96
C ASP A 107 -4.36 3.18 11.53
N PRO A 108 -4.55 3.05 12.85
CA PRO A 108 -5.86 3.17 13.47
C PRO A 108 -6.57 4.49 13.19
N ASP A 109 -5.83 5.58 13.03
CA ASP A 109 -6.38 6.93 12.88
C ASP A 109 -6.62 7.32 11.41
N TRP A 110 -6.21 6.47 10.45
CA TRP A 110 -6.41 6.77 9.03
C TRP A 110 -7.84 6.50 8.56
N PRO A 111 -8.37 7.38 7.68
CA PRO A 111 -9.68 7.20 7.07
C PRO A 111 -9.69 5.94 6.17
N THR A 112 -10.82 5.24 6.10
CA THR A 112 -10.97 4.02 5.27
C THR A 112 -12.15 4.08 4.29
N ALA A 113 -12.91 5.16 4.31
CA ALA A 113 -14.08 5.43 3.48
C ALA A 113 -14.21 6.94 3.24
#